data_AF-A0A0G1EYI4-F1
#
_entry.id   AF-A0A0G1EYI4-F1
#
_cell.length_a   1.000
_cell.length_b   1.000
_cell.length_c   1.000
_cell.angle_alpha   90.00
_cell.angle_beta   90.00
_cell.angle_gamma   90.00
#
_symmetry.space_group_name_H-M   'P 1'
#
loop_
_entity.id
_entity.type
_entity.pdbx_description
1 polymer ?
#
loop_
_entity_poly.entity_id
_entity_poly.type
_entity_poly.pdbx_seq_one_letter_code
_entity_poly.pdbx_strand_id
1 'polypeptide(L)'
;MSKSKKKFVFAKNNIVAPEEIMVEKGDVGVVKSENKNHTSIFFIRIWKQVELNKSDFEIIDVRKTGDGFSRKICNVCHKLKKTTDFAKNQNAKNNRSVRRPSCKDCRVKMEGIGVSRINRVKWLKKKPHNKPFECPICKKRTIAGVTSKVVLEHDHRTGKPGGWICDSCNTGLGRFKDDVELLKSAMKFLKKNY
;
A
#
# COMPACT_ATOMS: atom_id res chain seq x y z
N MET A 1 -1.84 29.31 21.72
CA MET A 1 -1.41 29.32 20.30
C MET A 1 -2.25 28.32 19.50
N SER A 2 -3.19 28.81 18.69
CA SER A 2 -3.98 27.97 17.79
C SER A 2 -3.05 27.27 16.80
N LYS A 3 -2.89 25.94 16.92
CA LYS A 3 -2.22 25.14 15.88
C LYS A 3 -3.01 25.36 14.59
N SER A 4 -2.45 26.13 13.66
CA SER A 4 -3.01 26.33 12.32
C SER A 4 -3.43 24.97 11.76
N LYS A 5 -4.73 24.80 11.48
CA LYS A 5 -5.26 23.55 10.92
C LYS A 5 -4.56 23.34 9.57
N LYS A 6 -3.76 22.27 9.47
CA LYS A 6 -3.11 21.89 8.22
C LYS A 6 -4.16 21.75 7.11
N LYS A 7 -4.00 22.51 6.03
CA LYS A 7 -4.86 22.42 4.85
C LYS A 7 -4.30 21.35 3.91
N PHE A 8 -5.12 20.39 3.54
CA PHE A 8 -4.79 19.39 2.54
C PHE A 8 -5.43 19.74 1.22
N VAL A 9 -4.77 19.36 0.13
CA VAL A 9 -5.19 19.63 -1.24
C VAL A 9 -5.00 18.40 -2.10
N PHE A 10 -5.62 18.37 -3.27
CA PHE A 10 -5.23 17.46 -4.35
C PHE A 10 -5.02 18.20 -5.66
N ALA A 11 -4.09 17.72 -6.49
CA ALA A 11 -3.85 18.28 -7.82
C ALA A 11 -5.00 17.93 -8.77
N LYS A 12 -5.53 18.93 -9.51
CA LYS A 12 -6.66 18.74 -10.44
C LYS A 12 -6.24 18.15 -11.78
N ASN A 13 -5.01 18.45 -12.21
CA ASN A 13 -4.42 18.05 -13.49
C ASN A 13 -3.02 17.47 -13.27
N ASN A 14 -2.46 16.88 -14.32
CA ASN A 14 -1.03 16.57 -14.38
C ASN A 14 -0.28 17.89 -14.58
N ILE A 15 0.71 18.19 -13.72
CA ILE A 15 1.46 19.44 -13.75
C ILE A 15 2.94 19.11 -13.73
N VAL A 16 3.68 19.58 -14.73
CA VAL A 16 5.14 19.55 -14.73
C VAL A 16 5.62 20.83 -14.06
N ALA A 17 6.16 20.70 -12.86
CA ALA A 17 6.77 21.78 -12.11
C ALA A 17 8.26 21.93 -12.50
N PRO A 18 8.95 23.02 -12.06
CA PRO A 18 10.39 23.16 -12.27
C PRO A 18 11.17 21.91 -11.85
N GLU A 19 12.34 21.70 -12.46
CA GLU A 19 13.17 20.48 -12.30
C GLU A 19 12.49 19.19 -12.79
N GLU A 20 11.58 19.29 -13.77
CA GLU A 20 10.84 18.15 -14.34
C GLU A 20 10.04 17.35 -13.29
N ILE A 21 9.67 18.00 -12.19
CA ILE A 21 8.90 17.36 -11.13
C ILE A 21 7.46 17.17 -11.59
N MET A 22 7.05 15.91 -11.72
CA MET A 22 5.72 15.53 -12.19
C MET A 22 4.72 15.35 -11.02
N VAL A 23 3.87 16.35 -10.79
CA VAL A 23 2.69 16.30 -9.89
C VAL A 23 1.46 15.77 -10.63
N GLU A 24 1.09 14.52 -10.38
CA GLU A 24 0.05 13.86 -11.16
C GLU A 24 -1.35 14.19 -10.62
N LYS A 25 -2.34 14.17 -11.51
CA LYS A 25 -3.75 14.35 -11.14
C LYS A 25 -4.13 13.44 -9.98
N GLY A 26 -4.75 14.05 -8.98
CA GLY A 26 -5.22 13.42 -7.75
C GLY A 26 -4.15 13.34 -6.65
N ASP A 27 -2.88 13.68 -6.90
CA ASP A 27 -1.84 13.67 -5.86
C ASP A 27 -2.27 14.52 -4.68
N VAL A 28 -2.23 13.94 -3.48
CA VAL A 28 -2.57 14.63 -2.25
C VAL A 28 -1.34 15.31 -1.66
N GLY A 29 -1.50 16.57 -1.28
CA GLY A 29 -0.48 17.37 -0.63
C GLY A 29 -0.99 18.13 0.58
N VAL A 30 -0.06 18.71 1.32
CA VAL A 30 -0.33 19.60 2.45
C VAL A 30 0.26 20.98 2.16
N VAL A 31 -0.55 22.01 2.36
CA VAL A 31 -0.11 23.41 2.21
C VAL A 31 0.94 23.73 3.27
N LYS A 32 2.06 24.32 2.84
CA LYS A 32 3.16 24.78 3.69
C LYS A 32 3.12 26.30 3.88
N SER A 33 2.90 27.03 2.80
CA SER A 33 2.76 28.49 2.78
C SER A 33 1.87 28.92 1.60
N GLU A 34 1.26 30.11 1.72
CA GLU A 34 0.39 30.69 0.70
C GLU A 34 0.86 32.12 0.41
N ASN A 35 1.13 32.43 -0.87
CA ASN A 35 1.41 33.77 -1.36
C ASN A 35 0.22 34.27 -2.21
N LYS A 36 0.29 35.51 -2.75
CA LYS A 36 -0.80 36.07 -3.58
C LYS A 36 -1.13 35.16 -4.79
N ASN A 37 -0.10 34.72 -5.52
CA ASN A 37 -0.25 33.99 -6.79
C ASN A 37 0.00 32.47 -6.66
N HIS A 38 0.97 32.09 -5.82
CA HIS A 38 1.41 30.70 -5.69
C HIS A 38 1.14 30.15 -4.29
N THR A 39 0.98 28.83 -4.21
CA THR A 39 0.84 28.09 -2.96
C THR A 39 1.89 27.00 -2.93
N SER A 40 2.64 26.96 -1.84
CA SER A 40 3.66 25.96 -1.62
C SER A 40 3.05 24.71 -1.01
N ILE A 41 3.12 23.60 -1.73
CA ILE A 41 2.44 22.35 -1.36
C ILE A 41 3.46 21.23 -1.28
N PHE A 42 3.50 20.54 -0.15
CA PHE A 42 4.26 19.31 0.00
C PHE A 42 3.42 18.11 -0.44
N PHE A 43 3.78 17.50 -1.56
CA PHE A 43 3.08 16.32 -2.11
C PHE A 43 3.65 15.03 -1.54
N ILE A 44 2.75 14.18 -1.01
CA ILE A 44 3.14 12.98 -0.26
C ILE A 44 3.75 11.91 -1.18
N ARG A 45 3.21 11.75 -2.40
CA ARG A 45 3.69 10.72 -3.34
C ARG A 45 5.14 10.95 -3.77
N ILE A 46 5.47 12.19 -4.13
CA ILE A 46 6.80 12.57 -4.62
C ILE A 46 7.75 13.01 -3.51
N TRP A 47 7.23 13.17 -2.28
CA TRP A 47 7.98 13.61 -1.10
C TRP A 47 8.77 14.92 -1.31
N LYS A 48 8.18 15.86 -2.06
CA LYS A 48 8.77 17.14 -2.42
C LYS A 48 7.76 18.28 -2.25
N GLN A 49 8.30 19.47 -2.02
CA GLN A 49 7.55 20.72 -2.01
C GLN A 49 7.53 21.31 -3.42
N VAL A 50 6.36 21.76 -3.87
CA VAL A 50 6.14 22.30 -5.21
C VAL A 50 5.27 23.54 -5.10
N GLU A 51 5.64 24.60 -5.81
CA GLU A 51 4.82 25.80 -5.97
C GLU A 51 3.79 25.58 -7.07
N LEU A 52 2.50 25.76 -6.76
CA LEU A 52 1.42 25.66 -7.74
C LEU A 52 0.53 26.91 -7.72
N ASN A 53 -0.13 27.19 -8.85
CA ASN A 53 -1.18 28.21 -8.88
C ASN A 53 -2.41 27.71 -8.12
N LYS A 54 -3.19 28.63 -7.56
CA LYS A 54 -4.47 28.30 -6.89
C LYS A 54 -5.46 27.61 -7.83
N SER A 55 -5.32 27.79 -9.14
CA SER A 55 -6.11 27.12 -10.17
C SER A 55 -5.77 25.64 -10.36
N ASP A 56 -4.65 25.15 -9.85
CA ASP A 56 -4.11 23.82 -10.19
C ASP A 56 -4.47 22.73 -9.17
N PHE A 57 -4.98 23.15 -8.00
CA PHE A 57 -5.37 22.25 -6.92
C PHE A 57 -6.75 22.61 -6.36
N GLU A 58 -7.25 21.75 -5.49
CA GLU A 58 -8.48 21.98 -4.73
C GLU A 58 -8.27 21.53 -3.28
N ILE A 59 -8.84 22.29 -2.33
CA ILE A 59 -8.78 21.97 -0.90
C ILE A 59 -9.67 20.77 -0.60
N ILE A 60 -9.19 19.86 0.24
CA ILE A 60 -9.95 18.70 0.72
C ILE A 60 -9.89 18.56 2.23
N ASP A 61 -11.01 18.17 2.84
CA ASP A 61 -11.01 17.63 4.19
C ASP A 61 -10.72 16.12 4.12
N VAL A 62 -9.48 15.74 4.41
CA VAL A 62 -9.03 14.34 4.38
C VAL A 62 -9.81 13.43 5.34
N ARG A 63 -10.47 13.99 6.38
CA ARG A 63 -11.33 13.26 7.31
C ARG A 63 -12.69 12.90 6.70
N LYS A 64 -13.07 13.57 5.61
CA LYS A 64 -14.26 13.28 4.79
C LYS A 64 -13.92 12.48 3.54
N THR A 65 -12.97 11.54 3.67
CA THR A 65 -12.59 10.59 2.62
C THR A 65 -12.61 9.17 3.17
N GLY A 66 -12.67 8.17 2.30
CA GLY A 66 -12.65 6.76 2.68
C GLY A 66 -13.94 6.02 2.33
N ASP A 67 -14.15 4.86 2.94
CA ASP A 67 -15.22 3.93 2.56
C ASP A 67 -16.64 4.48 2.79
N GLY A 68 -16.78 5.57 3.57
CA GLY A 68 -18.07 6.24 3.82
C GLY A 68 -18.35 7.42 2.89
N PHE A 69 -17.44 7.71 1.97
CA PHE A 69 -17.49 8.87 1.08
C PHE A 69 -17.31 8.44 -0.38
N SER A 70 -17.61 9.34 -1.32
CA SER A 70 -17.47 9.09 -2.76
C SER A 70 -16.02 8.96 -3.22
N ARG A 71 -15.07 9.52 -2.46
CA ARG A 71 -13.63 9.49 -2.74
C ARG A 71 -12.82 8.95 -1.56
N LYS A 72 -11.70 8.31 -1.88
CA LYS A 72 -10.76 7.73 -0.92
C LYS A 72 -9.32 7.98 -1.37
N ILE A 73 -8.43 8.20 -0.41
CA ILE A 73 -7.00 8.40 -0.64
C ILE A 73 -6.29 7.05 -0.59
N CYS A 74 -5.50 6.75 -1.62
CA CYS A 74 -4.70 5.53 -1.68
C CYS A 74 -3.49 5.62 -0.75
N ASN A 75 -3.25 4.62 0.10
CA ASN A 75 -2.11 4.61 1.01
C ASN A 75 -0.76 4.27 0.34
N VAL A 76 -0.76 3.97 -0.96
CA VAL A 76 0.46 3.66 -1.73
C VAL A 76 0.84 4.87 -2.58
N CYS A 77 0.01 5.22 -3.56
CA CYS A 77 0.29 6.37 -4.43
C CYS A 77 -0.17 7.71 -3.87
N HIS A 78 -0.86 7.75 -2.72
CA HIS A 78 -1.33 8.99 -2.09
C HIS A 78 -2.20 9.88 -2.99
N LYS A 79 -2.89 9.26 -3.95
CA LYS A 79 -3.86 9.93 -4.81
C LYS A 79 -5.28 9.82 -4.27
N LEU A 80 -6.05 10.89 -4.40
CA LEU A 80 -7.49 10.91 -4.22
C LEU A 80 -8.18 10.30 -5.45
N LYS A 81 -8.92 9.21 -5.25
CA LYS A 81 -9.63 8.47 -6.30
C LYS A 81 -11.07 8.19 -5.92
N LYS A 82 -11.89 7.68 -6.84
CA LYS A 82 -13.26 7.24 -6.51
C LYS A 82 -13.16 6.06 -5.54
N THR A 83 -14.06 5.99 -4.57
CA THR A 83 -14.07 4.88 -3.60
C THR A 83 -14.27 3.52 -4.28
N THR A 84 -14.93 3.48 -5.44
CA THR A 84 -15.08 2.28 -6.29
C THR A 84 -13.77 1.78 -6.93
N ASP A 85 -12.73 2.61 -6.98
CA ASP A 85 -11.40 2.26 -7.49
C ASP A 85 -10.58 1.47 -6.46
N PHE A 86 -11.17 1.17 -5.31
CA PHE A 86 -10.61 0.34 -4.26
C PHE A 86 -11.41 -0.96 -4.17
N ALA A 87 -10.75 -2.11 -4.33
CA ALA A 87 -11.42 -3.41 -4.27
C ALA A 87 -12.05 -3.63 -2.89
N LYS A 88 -13.23 -4.27 -2.86
CA LYS A 88 -13.84 -4.75 -1.62
C LYS A 88 -12.92 -5.80 -0.98
N ASN A 89 -12.72 -5.69 0.33
CA ASN A 89 -11.86 -6.61 1.09
C ASN A 89 -12.70 -7.49 2.01
N GLN A 90 -13.54 -6.88 2.84
CA GLN A 90 -14.33 -7.55 3.88
C GLN A 90 -15.64 -6.78 4.11
N ASN A 91 -16.56 -7.34 4.88
CA ASN A 91 -17.71 -6.63 5.43
C ASN A 91 -17.42 -6.28 6.90
N ALA A 92 -17.75 -5.06 7.32
CA ALA A 92 -17.73 -4.68 8.74
C ALA A 92 -18.90 -5.31 9.51
N LYS A 93 -18.92 -5.17 10.84
CA LYS A 93 -19.99 -5.68 11.73
C LYS A 93 -21.41 -5.29 11.29
N ASN A 94 -21.59 -4.20 10.53
CA ASN A 94 -22.88 -3.72 10.02
C ASN A 94 -23.05 -3.95 8.52
N ASN A 95 -22.42 -4.98 7.94
CA ASN A 95 -22.37 -5.26 6.49
C ASN A 95 -21.82 -4.14 5.60
N ARG A 96 -21.29 -3.07 6.18
CA ARG A 96 -20.64 -2.00 5.42
C ARG A 96 -19.42 -2.58 4.71
N SER A 97 -19.36 -2.38 3.39
CA SER A 97 -18.23 -2.81 2.58
C SER A 97 -16.95 -2.10 3.03
N VAL A 98 -15.99 -2.86 3.56
CA VAL A 98 -14.63 -2.38 3.83
C VAL A 98 -13.80 -2.60 2.57
N ARG A 99 -13.24 -1.52 2.04
CA ARG A 99 -12.40 -1.57 0.83
C ARG A 99 -10.94 -1.54 1.21
N ARG A 100 -10.09 -2.09 0.33
CA ARG A 100 -8.63 -2.06 0.50
C ARG A 100 -8.14 -0.60 0.64
N PRO A 101 -7.05 -0.36 1.37
CA PRO A 101 -6.47 0.98 1.50
C PRO A 101 -5.69 1.42 0.24
N SER A 102 -5.24 0.46 -0.56
CA SER A 102 -4.55 0.67 -1.83
C SER A 102 -5.54 0.57 -3.01
N CYS A 103 -5.44 1.48 -3.98
CA CYS A 103 -6.27 1.45 -5.20
C CYS A 103 -5.93 0.24 -6.10
N LYS A 104 -6.83 -0.11 -7.02
CA LYS A 104 -6.66 -1.23 -7.97
C LYS A 104 -5.36 -1.12 -8.78
N ASP A 105 -5.03 0.05 -9.31
CA ASP A 105 -3.80 0.23 -10.11
C ASP A 105 -2.53 -0.06 -9.30
N CYS A 106 -2.49 0.37 -8.04
CA CYS A 106 -1.38 0.04 -7.15
C CYS A 106 -1.34 -1.45 -6.82
N ARG A 107 -2.50 -2.11 -6.68
CA ARG A 107 -2.56 -3.56 -6.45
C ARG A 107 -1.96 -4.34 -7.61
N VAL A 108 -2.30 -3.99 -8.85
CA VAL A 108 -1.74 -4.64 -10.04
C VAL A 108 -0.21 -4.55 -10.03
N LYS A 109 0.34 -3.37 -9.72
CA LYS A 109 1.80 -3.17 -9.63
C LYS A 109 2.45 -3.96 -8.50
N MET A 110 1.78 -4.08 -7.34
CA MET A 110 2.32 -4.80 -6.18
C MET A 110 2.17 -6.33 -6.28
N GLU A 111 1.13 -6.83 -6.95
CA GLU A 111 0.89 -8.26 -7.11
C GLU A 111 1.88 -8.90 -8.09
N GLY A 112 2.38 -8.12 -9.05
CA GLY A 112 3.46 -8.54 -9.93
C GLY A 112 3.14 -9.81 -10.73
N ILE A 113 4.18 -10.60 -10.97
CA ILE A 113 4.10 -11.87 -11.70
C ILE A 113 3.74 -12.99 -10.73
N GLY A 114 2.56 -13.57 -10.93
CA GLY A 114 2.13 -14.77 -10.21
C GLY A 114 2.89 -16.03 -10.63
N VAL A 115 2.85 -17.05 -9.77
CA VAL A 115 3.39 -18.39 -10.10
C VAL A 115 2.73 -18.96 -11.35
N SER A 116 3.54 -19.40 -12.32
CA SER A 116 3.05 -20.04 -13.54
C SER A 116 2.14 -21.24 -13.24
N ARG A 117 1.17 -21.53 -14.11
CA ARG A 117 0.24 -22.66 -13.94
C ARG A 117 0.97 -23.99 -13.73
N ILE A 118 2.01 -24.25 -14.52
CA ILE A 118 2.82 -25.47 -14.44
C ILE A 118 3.48 -25.59 -13.07
N ASN A 119 4.14 -24.53 -12.61
CA ASN A 119 4.76 -24.52 -11.29
C ASN A 119 3.72 -24.66 -10.17
N ARG A 120 2.58 -23.98 -10.27
CA ARG A 120 1.50 -24.07 -9.29
C ARG A 120 1.00 -25.50 -9.12
N VAL A 121 0.71 -26.20 -10.23
CA VAL A 121 0.28 -27.61 -10.19
C VAL A 121 1.36 -28.49 -9.58
N LYS A 122 2.63 -28.32 -9.98
CA LYS A 122 3.77 -29.07 -9.43
C LYS A 122 3.89 -28.91 -7.91
N TRP A 123 3.77 -27.67 -7.41
CA TRP A 123 3.91 -27.38 -5.99
C TRP A 123 2.71 -27.86 -5.17
N LEU A 124 1.48 -27.71 -5.70
CA LEU A 124 0.26 -28.16 -5.01
C LEU A 124 0.29 -29.65 -4.64
N LYS A 125 0.91 -30.50 -5.47
CA LYS A 125 1.11 -31.93 -5.16
C LYS A 125 1.92 -32.17 -3.87
N LYS A 126 2.76 -31.20 -3.47
CA LYS A 126 3.63 -31.24 -2.29
C LYS A 126 3.15 -30.32 -1.17
N LYS A 127 1.92 -29.81 -1.24
CA LYS A 127 1.40 -28.88 -0.23
C LYS A 127 1.21 -29.60 1.12
N PRO A 128 1.78 -29.08 2.22
CA PRO A 128 1.46 -29.59 3.55
C PRO A 128 -0.02 -29.39 3.87
N HIS A 129 -0.70 -30.46 4.28
CA HIS A 129 -2.10 -30.43 4.70
C HIS A 129 -2.38 -31.54 5.71
N ASN A 130 -3.08 -31.23 6.81
CA ASN A 130 -3.41 -32.13 7.92
C ASN A 130 -2.19 -32.84 8.52
N LYS A 131 -1.04 -32.15 8.55
CA LYS A 131 0.23 -32.65 9.08
C LYS A 131 0.93 -31.57 9.91
N PRO A 132 1.82 -31.95 10.85
CA PRO A 132 2.70 -30.99 11.52
C PRO A 132 3.52 -30.17 10.51
N PHE A 133 3.61 -28.87 10.73
CA PHE A 133 4.33 -27.92 9.90
C PHE A 133 5.01 -26.86 10.77
N GLU A 134 6.32 -26.70 10.60
CA GLU A 134 7.10 -25.62 11.20
C GLU A 134 7.40 -24.56 10.12
N CYS A 135 6.98 -23.32 10.34
CA CYS A 135 7.22 -22.25 9.38
C CYS A 135 8.73 -21.92 9.32
N PRO A 136 9.36 -21.88 8.13
CA PRO A 136 10.81 -21.65 8.03
C PRO A 136 11.23 -20.25 8.50
N ILE A 137 10.32 -19.27 8.50
CA ILE A 137 10.57 -17.87 8.88
C ILE A 137 10.39 -17.68 10.39
N CYS A 138 9.18 -17.87 10.92
CA CYS A 138 8.88 -17.57 12.32
C CYS A 138 9.02 -18.76 13.27
N LYS A 139 9.40 -19.94 12.76
CA LYS A 139 9.58 -21.20 13.52
C LYS A 139 8.35 -21.69 14.30
N LYS A 140 7.17 -21.09 14.08
CA LYS A 140 5.91 -21.53 14.68
C LYS A 140 5.52 -22.91 14.13
N ARG A 141 5.24 -23.85 15.03
CA ARG A 141 4.72 -25.19 14.74
C ARG A 141 3.19 -25.18 14.72
N THR A 142 2.60 -25.80 13.72
CA THR A 142 1.16 -25.79 13.44
C THR A 142 0.70 -27.09 12.80
N ILE A 143 -0.60 -27.33 12.71
CA ILE A 143 -1.19 -28.37 11.86
C ILE A 143 -1.62 -27.68 10.55
N ALA A 144 -0.96 -28.00 9.46
CA ALA A 144 -1.12 -27.31 8.17
C ALA A 144 -2.56 -27.40 7.65
N GLY A 145 -3.20 -26.24 7.47
CA GLY A 145 -4.59 -26.13 7.01
C GLY A 145 -5.64 -26.27 8.11
N VAL A 146 -5.25 -26.57 9.36
CA VAL A 146 -6.16 -26.64 10.51
C VAL A 146 -5.90 -25.46 11.46
N THR A 147 -4.72 -25.39 12.07
CA THR A 147 -4.38 -24.31 13.02
C THR A 147 -3.68 -23.13 12.35
N SER A 148 -3.24 -23.29 11.10
CA SER A 148 -2.66 -22.22 10.28
C SER A 148 -2.75 -22.54 8.80
N LYS A 149 -3.09 -21.53 7.99
CA LYS A 149 -3.05 -21.65 6.54
C LYS A 149 -1.61 -21.63 6.04
N VAL A 150 -1.27 -22.60 5.19
CA VAL A 150 0.03 -22.69 4.51
C VAL A 150 -0.13 -22.23 3.06
N VAL A 151 0.73 -21.30 2.64
CA VAL A 151 0.69 -20.62 1.34
C VAL A 151 2.02 -20.75 0.62
N LEU A 152 1.96 -20.78 -0.71
CA LEU A 152 3.15 -20.84 -1.56
C LEU A 152 3.66 -19.41 -1.72
N GLU A 153 4.79 -19.13 -1.10
CA GLU A 153 5.54 -17.90 -1.31
C GLU A 153 6.21 -17.96 -2.70
N HIS A 154 6.30 -16.81 -3.35
CA HIS A 154 6.99 -16.67 -4.63
C HIS A 154 7.49 -15.24 -4.83
N ASP A 155 8.52 -15.12 -5.66
CA ASP A 155 9.05 -13.83 -6.11
C ASP A 155 8.07 -13.18 -7.09
N HIS A 156 7.50 -12.03 -6.71
CA HIS A 156 6.57 -11.25 -7.54
C HIS A 156 7.23 -10.60 -8.78
N ARG A 157 8.56 -10.66 -8.94
CA ARG A 157 9.27 -10.17 -10.13
C ARG A 157 9.44 -11.25 -11.20
N THR A 158 9.58 -12.51 -10.79
CA THR A 158 9.90 -13.64 -11.68
C THR A 158 8.83 -14.73 -11.71
N GLY A 159 7.92 -14.75 -10.75
CA GLY A 159 6.96 -15.82 -10.53
C GLY A 159 7.59 -17.11 -9.98
N LYS A 160 8.88 -17.08 -9.59
CA LYS A 160 9.61 -18.25 -9.09
C LYS A 160 9.12 -18.62 -7.68
N PRO A 161 8.64 -19.86 -7.45
CA PRO A 161 8.25 -20.30 -6.10
C PRO A 161 9.45 -20.34 -5.14
N GLY A 162 9.30 -19.80 -3.94
CA GLY A 162 10.32 -19.83 -2.88
C GLY A 162 10.08 -20.90 -1.83
N GLY A 163 8.83 -21.24 -1.52
CA GLY A 163 8.50 -22.35 -0.63
C GLY A 163 7.18 -22.22 0.09
N TRP A 164 6.87 -23.21 0.93
CA TRP A 164 5.69 -23.19 1.79
C TRP A 164 5.96 -22.45 3.09
N ILE A 165 5.18 -21.40 3.38
CA ILE A 165 5.24 -20.64 4.63
C ILE A 165 3.84 -20.47 5.22
N CYS A 166 3.74 -20.02 6.47
CA CYS A 166 2.43 -19.68 7.05
C CYS A 166 1.90 -18.36 6.47
N ASP A 167 0.58 -18.24 6.38
CA ASP A 167 -0.11 -17.05 5.84
C ASP A 167 0.25 -15.76 6.59
N SER A 168 0.50 -15.85 7.90
CA SER A 168 0.97 -14.72 8.72
C SER A 168 2.34 -14.20 8.26
N CYS A 169 3.30 -15.09 7.98
CA CYS A 169 4.63 -14.69 7.50
C CYS A 169 4.54 -14.16 6.07
N ASN A 170 3.76 -14.79 5.19
CA ASN A 170 3.53 -14.29 3.83
C ASN A 170 2.96 -12.87 3.84
N THR A 171 1.94 -12.63 4.66
CA THR A 171 1.36 -11.29 4.84
C THR A 171 2.38 -10.33 5.47
N GLY A 172 3.25 -10.82 6.36
CA GLY A 172 4.36 -10.08 6.94
C GLY A 172 5.37 -9.60 5.89
N LEU A 173 5.86 -10.50 5.04
CA LEU A 173 6.80 -10.17 3.95
C LEU A 173 6.19 -9.14 2.99
N GLY A 174 4.91 -9.32 2.62
CA GLY A 174 4.20 -8.36 1.77
C GLY A 174 4.07 -6.96 2.37
N ARG A 175 4.12 -6.80 3.71
CA ARG A 175 4.17 -5.46 4.35
C ARG A 175 5.50 -4.75 4.11
N PHE A 176 6.58 -5.52 3.92
CA PHE A 176 7.90 -5.04 3.52
C PHE A 176 8.10 -5.10 2.01
N LYS A 177 7.03 -5.27 1.22
CA LYS A 177 7.05 -5.30 -0.25
C LYS A 177 8.02 -6.34 -0.83
N ASP A 178 8.28 -7.40 -0.07
CA ASP A 178 9.28 -8.44 -0.41
C ASP A 178 10.67 -7.84 -0.70
N ASP A 179 10.97 -6.69 -0.08
CA ASP A 179 12.20 -5.91 -0.26
C ASP A 179 13.15 -6.12 0.91
N VAL A 180 14.35 -6.64 0.59
CA VAL A 180 15.40 -6.94 1.57
C VAL A 180 15.90 -5.70 2.30
N GLU A 181 15.98 -4.53 1.64
CA GLU A 181 16.44 -3.29 2.27
C GLU A 181 15.43 -2.74 3.28
N LEU A 182 14.13 -2.94 3.03
CA LEU A 182 13.09 -2.61 4.00
C LEU A 182 13.13 -3.54 5.21
N LEU A 183 13.40 -4.84 5.01
CA LEU A 183 13.61 -5.79 6.10
C LEU A 183 14.86 -5.45 6.93
N LYS A 184 15.97 -5.08 6.28
CA LYS A 184 17.18 -4.59 6.97
C LYS A 184 16.88 -3.32 7.77
N SER A 185 16.06 -2.42 7.25
CA SER A 185 15.62 -1.22 7.96
C SER A 185 14.82 -1.57 9.22
N ALA A 186 13.94 -2.58 9.16
CA ALA A 186 13.22 -3.10 10.33
C ALA A 186 14.19 -3.70 11.37
N MET A 187 15.16 -4.51 10.93
CA MET A 187 16.19 -5.05 11.80
C MET A 187 17.02 -3.94 12.47
N LYS A 188 17.44 -2.92 11.72
CA LYS A 188 18.17 -1.76 12.26
C LYS A 188 17.34 -1.00 13.28
N PHE A 189 16.04 -0.83 13.04
CA PHE A 189 15.12 -0.22 13.99
C PHE A 189 15.06 -1.01 15.30
N LEU A 190 14.95 -2.34 15.22
CA LEU A 190 14.93 -3.20 16.42
C LEU A 190 16.24 -3.07 17.20
N LYS A 191 17.39 -3.26 16.55
CA LYS A 191 18.73 -3.15 17.16
C LYS A 191 19.03 -1.79 17.80
N LYS A 192 18.34 -0.73 17.37
CA LYS A 192 18.51 0.61 17.91
C LYS A 192 17.72 0.83 19.20
N ASN A 193 16.56 0.17 19.35
CA ASN A 193 15.60 0.47 20.41
C ASN A 193 15.47 -0.62 21.47
N TYR A 194 16.08 -1.78 21.25
CA TYR A 194 16.14 -2.92 22.16
C TYR A 194 17.55 -3.52 22.11
#